data_AF-A0A1W1HRB8-F1
#
_entry.id   AF-A0A1W1HRB8-F1
#
_cell.length_a   1.000
_cell.length_b   1.000
_cell.length_c   1.000
_cell.angle_alpha   90.00
_cell.angle_beta   90.00
_cell.angle_gamma   90.00
#
_symmetry.space_group_name_H-M   'P 1'
#
loop_
_entity.id
_entity.type
_entity.pdbx_description
1 polymer ?
#
loop_
_entity_poly.entity_id
_entity_poly.type
_entity_poly.pdbx_seq_one_letter_code
_entity_poly.pdbx_strand_id
1 'polypeptide(L)'
;MPADEKWKANMEKVAFMKAFPGLLRHWEALAGKTVEAVTPLKSKAGAAALICTDGSFVVLPPLTTEPYELGEALQAARSYLEPKHPEAYLGYDQLLKKDKDAQRTARLENILGAIRNNMEQIPELKDRLKDLVKEWK
;
A
#
# COMPACT_ATOMS: atom_id res chain seq x y z
N MET A 1 -38.27 17.95 21.33
CA MET A 1 -39.14 17.12 20.46
C MET A 1 -38.59 15.69 20.45
N PRO A 2 -39.39 14.65 20.17
CA PRO A 2 -38.93 13.24 20.17
C PRO A 2 -37.74 12.97 19.23
N ALA A 3 -37.60 13.77 18.17
CA ALA A 3 -36.45 13.72 17.26
C ALA A 3 -35.13 14.18 17.93
N ASP A 4 -35.18 15.18 18.81
CA ASP A 4 -34.00 15.71 19.50
C ASP A 4 -33.49 14.73 20.55
N GLU A 5 -34.41 14.07 21.26
CA GLU A 5 -34.08 13.05 22.25
C GLU A 5 -33.47 11.81 21.59
N LYS A 6 -34.05 11.35 20.47
CA LYS A 6 -33.49 10.25 19.68
C LYS A 6 -32.09 10.59 19.16
N TRP A 7 -31.87 11.82 18.72
CA TRP A 7 -30.57 12.27 18.23
C TRP A 7 -29.52 12.31 19.36
N LYS A 8 -29.86 12.89 20.51
CA LYS A 8 -28.99 12.91 21.71
C LYS A 8 -28.63 11.51 22.19
N ALA A 9 -29.61 10.62 22.33
CA ALA A 9 -29.38 9.24 22.73
C ALA A 9 -28.45 8.50 21.74
N ASN A 10 -28.58 8.76 20.43
CA ASN A 10 -27.67 8.18 19.45
C ASN A 10 -26.25 8.76 19.56
N MET A 11 -26.10 10.05 19.84
CA MET A 11 -24.79 10.66 20.06
C MET A 11 -24.08 10.08 21.30
N GLU A 12 -24.78 9.95 22.42
CA GLU A 12 -24.24 9.37 23.65
C GLU A 12 -23.79 7.93 23.43
N LYS A 13 -24.63 7.12 22.76
CA LYS A 13 -24.28 5.75 22.37
C LYS A 13 -23.02 5.71 21.49
N VAL A 14 -22.92 6.59 20.49
CA VAL A 14 -21.74 6.65 19.60
C VAL A 14 -20.49 7.09 20.37
N ALA A 15 -20.61 8.06 21.27
CA ALA A 15 -19.51 8.51 22.10
C ALA A 15 -19.01 7.39 23.00
N PHE A 16 -19.92 6.66 23.65
CA PHE A 16 -19.57 5.49 24.47
C PHE A 16 -18.86 4.41 23.65
N MET A 17 -19.37 4.07 22.46
CA MET A 17 -18.71 3.09 21.58
C MET A 17 -17.29 3.52 21.18
N LYS A 18 -17.06 4.80 20.89
CA LYS A 18 -15.73 5.34 20.54
C LYS A 18 -14.76 5.41 21.72
N ALA A 19 -15.28 5.40 22.94
CA ALA A 19 -14.52 5.42 24.18
C ALA A 19 -14.49 4.04 24.88
N PHE A 20 -14.97 2.99 24.20
CA PHE A 20 -15.13 1.68 24.80
C PHE A 20 -13.77 1.15 25.30
N PRO A 21 -13.69 0.66 26.55
CA PRO A 21 -12.43 0.14 27.10
C PRO A 21 -11.85 -0.97 26.23
N GLY A 22 -10.55 -0.87 25.91
CA GLY A 22 -9.88 -1.83 25.04
C GLY A 22 -9.96 -1.54 23.54
N LEU A 23 -10.76 -0.57 23.09
CA LEU A 23 -10.76 -0.15 21.68
C LEU A 23 -9.43 0.53 21.33
N LEU A 24 -8.64 -0.12 20.47
CA LEU A 24 -7.39 0.43 19.97
C LEU A 24 -7.65 1.44 18.85
N ARG A 25 -6.95 2.58 18.91
CA ARG A 25 -7.08 3.68 17.94
C ARG A 25 -5.94 3.73 16.91
N HIS A 26 -4.88 2.98 17.14
CA HIS A 26 -3.64 2.98 16.35
C HIS A 26 -3.18 1.54 16.12
N TRP A 27 -2.66 1.24 14.94
CA TRP A 27 -2.25 -0.12 14.56
C TRP A 27 -1.03 -0.59 15.35
N GLU A 28 -0.14 0.33 15.70
CA GLU A 28 1.07 0.09 16.48
C GLU A 28 0.75 -0.45 17.88
N ALA A 29 -0.42 -0.11 18.42
CA ALA A 29 -0.87 -0.62 19.71
C ALA A 29 -1.24 -2.12 19.68
N LEU A 30 -1.36 -2.74 18.50
CA LEU A 30 -1.51 -4.19 18.35
C LEU A 30 -0.18 -4.94 18.44
N ALA A 31 0.95 -4.25 18.26
CA ALA A 31 2.25 -4.91 18.26
C ALA A 31 2.50 -5.65 19.58
N GLY A 32 2.87 -6.93 19.48
CA GLY A 32 3.11 -7.78 20.65
C GLY A 32 1.87 -8.33 21.35
N LYS A 33 0.65 -7.96 20.91
CA LYS A 33 -0.58 -8.56 21.45
C LYS A 33 -0.88 -9.92 20.82
N THR A 34 -1.48 -10.79 21.62
CA THR A 34 -1.92 -12.11 21.16
C THR A 34 -3.36 -12.03 20.68
N VAL A 35 -3.60 -12.47 19.44
CA VAL A 35 -4.95 -12.57 18.87
C VAL A 35 -5.69 -13.74 19.53
N GLU A 36 -6.86 -13.45 20.09
CA GLU A 36 -7.78 -14.45 20.64
C GLU A 36 -8.84 -14.85 19.62
N ALA A 37 -9.45 -13.87 18.93
CA ALA A 37 -10.51 -14.12 17.96
C ALA A 37 -10.54 -13.09 16.83
N VAL A 38 -11.00 -13.52 15.66
CA VAL A 38 -11.34 -12.65 14.53
C VAL A 38 -12.80 -12.88 14.16
N THR A 39 -13.65 -11.88 14.39
CA THR A 39 -15.10 -11.99 14.20
C THR A 39 -15.57 -11.13 13.03
N PRO A 40 -16.13 -11.72 11.96
CA PRO A 40 -16.59 -10.96 10.80
C PRO A 40 -17.77 -10.04 11.15
N LEU A 41 -17.77 -8.83 10.59
CA LEU A 41 -18.85 -7.87 10.79
C LEU A 41 -19.98 -8.12 9.79
N LYS A 42 -21.19 -8.34 10.31
CA LYS A 42 -22.40 -8.53 9.47
C LYS A 42 -22.75 -7.28 8.65
N SER A 43 -22.36 -6.10 9.13
CA SER A 43 -22.70 -4.82 8.51
C SER A 43 -21.82 -4.47 7.29
N LYS A 44 -20.64 -5.09 7.15
CA LYS A 44 -19.69 -4.76 6.07
C LYS A 44 -18.89 -6.00 5.70
N ALA A 45 -19.12 -6.52 4.49
CA ALA A 45 -18.40 -7.67 3.97
C ALA A 45 -16.89 -7.44 3.99
N GLY A 46 -16.14 -8.45 4.42
CA GLY A 46 -14.69 -8.41 4.54
C GLY A 46 -14.15 -7.69 5.78
N ALA A 47 -14.95 -6.86 6.46
CA ALA A 47 -14.53 -6.24 7.72
C ALA A 47 -14.68 -7.23 8.89
N ALA A 48 -13.82 -7.11 9.89
CA ALA A 48 -13.84 -7.97 11.06
C ALA A 48 -13.44 -7.19 12.32
N ALA A 49 -13.82 -7.68 13.50
CA ALA A 49 -13.21 -7.30 14.76
C ALA A 49 -12.09 -8.29 15.10
N LEU A 50 -10.89 -7.78 15.40
CA LEU A 50 -9.79 -8.56 15.94
C LEU A 50 -9.74 -8.32 17.45
N ILE A 51 -9.90 -9.37 18.24
CA ILE A 51 -9.92 -9.37 19.70
C ILE A 51 -8.61 -9.99 20.20
N CYS A 52 -7.97 -9.33 21.15
CA CYS A 52 -6.77 -9.79 21.82
C CYS A 52 -7.10 -10.38 23.19
N THR A 53 -6.24 -11.29 23.67
CA THR A 53 -6.42 -12.00 24.95
C THR A 53 -6.46 -11.10 26.20
N ASP A 54 -6.00 -9.85 26.08
CA ASP A 54 -6.02 -8.85 27.14
C ASP A 54 -7.31 -8.00 27.14
N GLY A 55 -8.30 -8.37 26.33
CA GLY A 55 -9.57 -7.67 26.18
C GLY A 55 -9.51 -6.43 25.28
N SER A 56 -8.35 -6.12 24.69
CA SER A 56 -8.27 -5.07 23.66
C SER A 56 -8.70 -5.57 22.29
N PHE A 57 -9.16 -4.66 21.43
CA PHE A 57 -9.63 -5.02 20.10
C PHE A 57 -9.53 -3.86 19.11
N VAL A 58 -9.55 -4.19 17.82
CA VAL A 58 -9.60 -3.23 16.71
C VAL A 58 -10.63 -3.68 15.68
N VAL A 59 -11.18 -2.74 14.91
CA VAL A 59 -11.99 -3.04 13.73
C VAL A 59 -11.09 -3.05 12.50
N LEU A 60 -10.93 -4.21 11.89
CA LEU A 60 -10.21 -4.41 10.64
C LEU A 60 -11.03 -3.90 9.45
N PRO A 61 -10.43 -3.13 8.53
CA PRO A 61 -11.06 -2.80 7.26
C PRO A 61 -11.24 -4.06 6.40
N PRO A 62 -12.11 -4.01 5.37
CA PRO A 62 -12.20 -5.08 4.38
C PRO A 62 -10.85 -5.39 3.72
N LEU A 63 -10.60 -6.67 3.47
CA LEU A 63 -9.47 -7.14 2.69
C LEU A 63 -9.69 -6.86 1.20
N THR A 64 -9.54 -5.59 0.82
CA THR A 64 -9.33 -5.16 -0.56
C THR A 64 -7.90 -4.68 -0.63
N THR A 65 -7.01 -5.47 -1.25
CA THR A 65 -5.60 -5.09 -1.40
C THR A 65 -5.33 -4.82 -2.86
N GLU A 66 -4.96 -3.59 -3.18
CA GLU A 66 -4.48 -3.24 -4.52
C GLU A 66 -3.04 -3.75 -4.71
N PRO A 67 -2.61 -4.03 -5.96
CA PRO A 67 -1.27 -4.56 -6.22
C PRO A 67 -0.13 -3.71 -5.63
N TYR A 68 -0.27 -2.39 -5.59
CA TYR A 68 0.75 -1.51 -5.00
C TYR A 68 0.82 -1.67 -3.47
N GLU A 69 -0.31 -1.83 -2.80
CA GLU A 69 -0.39 -2.06 -1.34
C GLU A 69 0.22 -3.40 -0.96
N LEU A 70 0.05 -4.42 -1.81
CA LEU A 70 0.71 -5.73 -1.63
C LEU A 70 2.23 -5.61 -1.70
N GLY A 71 2.76 -4.86 -2.67
CA GLY A 71 4.19 -4.62 -2.78
C GLY A 71 4.75 -3.87 -1.56
N GLU A 72 4.05 -2.83 -1.12
CA GLU A 72 4.41 -2.07 0.09
C GLU A 72 4.40 -2.97 1.34
N ALA A 73 3.35 -3.77 1.53
CA ALA A 73 3.22 -4.69 2.66
C ALA A 73 4.35 -5.72 2.70
N LEU A 74 4.70 -6.34 1.55
CA LEU A 74 5.80 -7.30 1.46
C LEU A 74 7.15 -6.66 1.78
N GLN A 75 7.37 -5.39 1.41
CA GLN A 75 8.61 -4.69 1.76
C GLN A 75 8.63 -4.29 3.24
N ALA A 76 7.55 -3.72 3.77
CA ALA A 76 7.46 -3.28 5.16
C ALA A 76 7.57 -4.46 6.15
N ALA A 77 7.02 -5.62 5.79
CA ALA A 77 7.03 -6.82 6.64
C ALA A 77 8.26 -7.71 6.39
N ARG A 78 9.18 -7.34 5.51
CA ARG A 78 10.29 -8.19 5.05
C ARG A 78 11.14 -8.75 6.20
N SER A 79 11.52 -7.90 7.15
CA SER A 79 12.31 -8.32 8.32
C SER A 79 11.64 -9.41 9.18
N TYR A 80 10.31 -9.51 9.13
CA TYR A 80 9.52 -10.51 9.85
C TYR A 80 9.18 -11.75 9.01
N LEU A 81 9.04 -11.58 7.69
CA LEU A 81 8.54 -12.62 6.78
C LEU A 81 9.66 -13.34 6.01
N GLU A 82 10.71 -12.64 5.60
CA GLU A 82 11.82 -13.22 4.83
C GLU A 82 12.54 -14.35 5.57
N PRO A 83 12.81 -14.27 6.90
CA PRO A 83 13.40 -15.40 7.63
C PRO A 83 12.53 -16.67 7.60
N LYS A 84 11.21 -16.52 7.39
CA LYS A 84 10.25 -17.62 7.33
C LYS A 84 9.98 -18.10 5.90
N HIS A 85 10.18 -17.22 4.92
CA HIS A 85 9.87 -17.45 3.51
C HIS A 85 11.01 -16.97 2.58
N PRO A 86 12.26 -17.44 2.77
CA PRO A 86 13.41 -16.89 2.06
C PRO A 86 13.33 -17.11 0.54
N GLU A 87 12.87 -18.29 0.11
CA GLU A 87 12.74 -18.61 -1.32
C GLU A 87 11.68 -17.73 -2.02
N ALA A 88 10.61 -17.38 -1.32
CA ALA A 88 9.58 -16.50 -1.86
C ALA A 88 10.12 -15.08 -2.07
N TYR A 89 10.93 -14.56 -1.14
CA TYR A 89 11.57 -13.26 -1.30
C TYR A 89 12.66 -13.26 -2.38
N LEU A 90 13.42 -14.35 -2.54
CA LEU A 90 14.34 -14.48 -3.68
C LEU A 90 13.60 -14.42 -5.03
N GLY A 91 12.48 -15.12 -5.15
CA GLY A 91 11.63 -15.06 -6.34
C GLY A 91 11.05 -13.66 -6.57
N TYR A 92 10.58 -13.02 -5.50
CA TYR A 92 10.05 -11.66 -5.56
C TYR A 92 11.11 -10.64 -5.99
N ASP A 93 12.32 -10.73 -5.46
CA ASP A 93 13.43 -9.84 -5.84
C ASP A 93 13.85 -10.01 -7.30
N GLN A 94 13.85 -11.26 -7.80
CA GLN A 94 14.10 -11.53 -9.22
C GLN A 94 13.04 -10.90 -10.11
N LEU A 95 11.76 -10.98 -9.71
CA LEU A 95 10.65 -10.35 -10.43
C LEU A 95 10.73 -8.82 -10.39
N LEU A 96 11.04 -8.23 -9.23
CA LEU A 96 11.25 -6.78 -9.11
C LEU A 96 12.39 -6.29 -9.98
N LYS A 97 13.49 -7.05 -10.05
CA LYS A 97 14.61 -6.72 -10.94
C LYS A 97 14.18 -6.76 -12.41
N LYS A 98 13.49 -7.82 -12.81
CA LYS A 98 12.99 -7.99 -14.18
C LYS A 98 12.04 -6.86 -14.58
N ASP A 99 11.14 -6.45 -13.68
CA ASP A 99 10.22 -5.34 -13.92
C ASP A 99 10.97 -4.00 -14.08
N LYS A 100 11.93 -3.71 -13.20
CA LYS A 100 12.80 -2.52 -13.33
C LYS A 100 13.56 -2.49 -14.66
N ASP A 101 14.14 -3.61 -15.06
CA ASP A 101 14.89 -3.71 -16.30
C ASP A 101 13.99 -3.52 -17.53
N ALA A 102 12.78 -4.10 -17.49
CA ALA A 102 11.76 -3.90 -18.52
C ALA A 102 11.30 -2.43 -18.59
N GLN A 103 11.05 -1.79 -17.44
CA GLN A 103 10.65 -0.38 -17.38
C GLN A 103 11.75 0.55 -17.91
N ARG A 104 13.02 0.29 -17.57
CA ARG A 104 14.16 1.04 -18.08
C ARG A 104 14.26 0.92 -19.60
N THR A 105 14.08 -0.28 -20.13
CA THR A 105 14.12 -0.56 -21.58
C THR A 105 12.98 0.16 -22.29
N ALA A 106 11.74 0.04 -21.80
CA ALA A 106 10.59 0.75 -22.35
C ALA A 106 10.78 2.27 -22.33
N ARG A 107 11.34 2.82 -21.25
CA ARG A 107 11.63 4.26 -21.16
C ARG A 107 12.67 4.71 -22.18
N LEU A 108 13.73 3.92 -22.38
CA LEU A 108 14.75 4.21 -23.40
C LEU A 108 14.14 4.24 -24.80
N GLU A 109 13.35 3.22 -25.15
CA GLU A 109 12.66 3.15 -26.44
C GLU A 109 11.71 4.34 -26.65
N ASN A 110 10.98 4.76 -25.61
CA ASN A 110 10.14 5.94 -25.68
C ASN A 110 10.94 7.23 -25.96
N ILE A 111 12.10 7.39 -25.32
CA ILE A 111 13.00 8.54 -25.56
C ILE A 111 13.53 8.51 -26.99
N LEU A 112 14.01 7.35 -27.46
CA LEU A 112 14.51 7.20 -28.82
C LEU A 112 13.42 7.44 -29.88
N GLY A 113 12.21 6.93 -29.63
CA GLY A 113 11.05 7.21 -30.46
C GLY A 113 10.71 8.70 -30.51
N ALA A 114 10.70 9.36 -29.34
CA ALA A 114 10.48 10.81 -29.27
C ALA A 114 11.56 11.60 -30.03
N ILE A 115 12.83 11.23 -29.90
CA ILE A 115 13.92 11.85 -30.66
C ILE A 115 13.70 11.66 -32.17
N ARG A 116 13.43 10.43 -32.62
CA ARG A 116 13.20 10.12 -34.04
C ARG A 116 12.06 10.95 -34.63
N ASN A 117 10.92 10.99 -33.95
CA ASN A 117 9.75 11.73 -34.40
C ASN A 117 10.02 13.24 -34.50
N ASN A 118 10.83 13.79 -33.57
CA ASN A 118 11.15 15.22 -33.57
C ASN A 118 12.28 15.58 -34.55
N MET A 119 13.19 14.68 -34.88
CA MET A 119 14.26 14.95 -35.87
C MET A 119 13.71 15.20 -37.28
N GLU A 120 12.54 14.64 -37.62
CA GLU A 120 11.88 14.92 -38.91
C GLU A 120 11.37 16.37 -38.98
N GLN A 121 10.99 16.94 -37.83
CA GLN A 121 10.40 18.28 -37.73
C GLN A 121 11.43 19.36 -37.34
N ILE A 122 12.53 18.96 -36.69
CA ILE A 122 13.59 19.82 -36.17
C ILE A 122 14.95 19.27 -36.66
N PRO A 123 15.38 19.61 -37.87
CA PRO A 123 16.63 19.08 -38.44
C PRO A 123 17.88 19.38 -37.60
N GLU A 124 17.91 20.53 -36.91
CA GLU A 124 19.02 20.97 -36.05
C GLU A 124 19.18 20.09 -34.80
N LEU A 125 18.14 19.34 -34.42
CA LEU A 125 18.16 18.43 -33.27
C LEU A 125 19.27 17.38 -33.42
N LYS A 126 19.51 16.90 -34.64
CA LYS A 126 20.55 15.92 -34.93
C LYS A 126 21.93 16.46 -34.62
N ASP A 127 22.23 17.70 -35.02
CA ASP A 127 23.55 18.28 -34.81
C ASP A 127 23.75 18.65 -33.33
N ARG A 128 22.71 19.17 -32.67
CA ARG A 128 22.72 19.39 -31.21
C ARG A 128 22.95 18.10 -30.41
N LEU A 129 22.34 16.98 -30.82
CA LEU A 129 22.57 15.68 -30.19
C LEU A 129 24.02 15.19 -30.36
N LYS A 130 24.63 15.39 -31.54
CA LYS A 130 26.04 15.04 -31.75
C LYS A 130 26.96 15.84 -30.84
N ASP A 131 26.71 17.13 -30.68
CA ASP A 131 27.52 17.97 -29.80
C ASP A 131 27.36 17.57 -28.33
N LEU A 132 26.13 17.25 -27.91
CA LEU A 132 25.86 16.75 -26.56
C LEU A 132 26.58 15.44 -26.24
N VAL A 133 26.72 14.53 -27.22
CA VAL A 133 27.50 13.29 -27.04
C VAL A 133 29.00 13.58 -26.90
N LYS A 134 29.54 14.61 -27.57
CA LYS A 134 30.96 15.00 -27.42
C LYS A 134 31.28 15.56 -26.04
N GLU A 135 30.28 16.07 -25.33
CA GLU A 135 30.42 16.61 -23.97
C GLU A 135 30.46 15.50 -22.89
N TRP A 136 30.07 14.27 -23.24
CA TRP A 136 30.15 13.12 -22.34
C TRP A 136 31.60 12.60 -22.29
N LYS A 137 32.32 12.95 -21.22
CA LYS A 137 33.61 12.34 -20.85
C LYS A 137 33.41 11.03 -20.09
#